data_AF-A0A496C5Z0-F1
#
_entry.id   AF-A0A496C5Z0-F1
#
_cell.length_a   1.000
_cell.length_b   1.000
_cell.length_c   1.000
_cell.angle_alpha   90.00
_cell.angle_beta   90.00
_cell.angle_gamma   90.00
#
_symmetry.space_group_name_H-M   'P 1'
#
loop_
_entity.id
_entity.type
_entity.pdbx_description
1 polymer ?
#
loop_
_entity_poly.entity_id
_entity_poly.type
_entity_poly.pdbx_seq_one_letter_code
_entity_poly.pdbx_strand_id
1 'polypeptide(L)'
;MITLQNWLADRKRKYADGLALFQALAPEEMRKKYIAFFSEVKEVPQFDSHFTVLVNKLTTVARLSSAQPQITISERGSILLKTAVAATKAIEKTADQLKGDKVLKEILVKESELFKLQDKITELEEDNDDKSGEIDQLQAELEEAQEELQELQDQFALLRPGAKIATYSSLPDNIRTIFDEVRQITPLYAALFTEMQNEALTPEQRKPIADQVHELWSRRAKLWDQIDAWAEGKQIQLKTEVQKTEELPADQLLKGMQIANRIERLRENIRRTETSIAQHEKNGKLNLRQKAEQRLAYYKRELAELDNLK
;
A
#
# COMPACT_ATOMS: atom_id res chain seq x y z
N MET A 1 -20.46 56.76 10.37
CA MET A 1 -19.91 56.07 9.19
C MET A 1 -20.53 56.67 7.95
N ILE A 2 -19.72 57.19 7.03
CA ILE A 2 -20.20 57.68 5.73
C ILE A 2 -20.38 56.44 4.84
N THR A 3 -21.56 56.26 4.25
CA THR A 3 -21.83 55.16 3.30
C THR A 3 -21.58 55.64 1.87
N LEU A 4 -21.22 54.71 0.97
CA LEU A 4 -20.96 55.02 -0.44
C LEU A 4 -22.15 55.74 -1.11
N GLN A 5 -23.38 55.30 -0.81
CA GLN A 5 -24.61 55.89 -1.33
C GLN A 5 -24.80 57.34 -0.87
N ASN A 6 -24.55 57.61 0.42
CA ASN A 6 -24.71 58.94 1.01
C ASN A 6 -23.62 59.90 0.51
N TRP A 7 -22.39 59.42 0.33
CA TRP A 7 -21.30 60.22 -0.20
C TRP A 7 -21.49 60.59 -1.68
N LEU A 8 -22.03 59.66 -2.49
CA LEU A 8 -22.34 59.92 -3.90
C LEU A 8 -23.51 60.90 -4.08
N ALA A 9 -24.49 60.86 -3.16
CA ALA A 9 -25.65 61.76 -3.17
C ALA A 9 -25.35 63.17 -2.63
N ASP A 10 -24.30 63.33 -1.82
CA ASP A 10 -23.93 64.62 -1.24
C ASP A 10 -23.24 65.55 -2.26
N ARG A 11 -23.79 66.76 -2.42
CA ARG A 11 -23.22 67.81 -3.28
C ARG A 11 -22.03 68.54 -2.63
N LYS A 12 -21.84 68.42 -1.31
CA LYS A 12 -20.70 68.98 -0.55
C LYS A 12 -19.72 67.90 -0.07
N ARG A 13 -19.69 66.75 -0.76
CA ARG A 13 -18.79 65.61 -0.49
C ARG A 13 -17.32 66.02 -0.41
N LYS A 14 -16.60 65.48 0.58
CA LYS A 14 -15.15 65.71 0.76
C LYS A 14 -14.32 64.63 0.07
N TYR A 15 -13.15 65.03 -0.43
CA TYR A 15 -12.24 64.13 -1.15
C TYR A 15 -11.69 63.03 -0.25
N ALA A 16 -11.24 63.38 0.96
CA ALA A 16 -10.68 62.45 1.94
C ALA A 16 -11.66 61.30 2.28
N ASP A 17 -12.93 61.63 2.44
CA ASP A 17 -13.99 60.65 2.71
C ASP A 17 -14.18 59.70 1.51
N GLY A 18 -14.10 60.23 0.29
CA GLY A 18 -14.15 59.43 -0.94
C GLY A 18 -12.94 58.51 -1.10
N LEU A 19 -11.74 58.99 -0.76
CA LEU A 19 -10.52 58.19 -0.84
C LEU A 19 -10.56 57.02 0.16
N ALA A 20 -11.02 57.27 1.39
CA ALA A 20 -11.24 56.22 2.38
C ALA A 20 -12.28 55.18 1.91
N LEU A 21 -13.38 55.62 1.30
CA LEU A 21 -14.38 54.73 0.70
C LEU A 21 -13.81 53.91 -0.46
N PHE A 22 -12.95 54.50 -1.29
CA PHE A 22 -12.31 53.80 -2.40
C PHE A 22 -11.32 52.75 -1.91
N GLN A 23 -10.52 53.08 -0.88
CA GLN A 23 -9.63 52.12 -0.24
C GLN A 23 -10.38 50.95 0.40
N ALA A 24 -11.56 51.17 0.97
CA ALA A 24 -12.33 50.12 1.62
C ALA A 24 -13.11 49.24 0.62
N LEU A 25 -13.71 49.83 -0.41
CA LEU A 25 -14.74 49.17 -1.23
C LEU A 25 -14.28 48.79 -2.64
N ALA A 26 -13.17 49.33 -3.15
CA ALA A 26 -12.75 49.05 -4.53
C ALA A 26 -12.17 47.62 -4.68
N PRO A 27 -12.47 46.89 -5.78
CA PRO A 27 -11.80 45.62 -6.09
C PRO A 27 -10.28 45.76 -6.16
N GLU A 28 -9.54 44.70 -5.82
CA GLU A 28 -8.09 44.73 -5.66
C GLU A 28 -7.36 45.24 -6.93
N GLU A 29 -7.81 44.82 -8.11
CA GLU A 29 -7.32 45.26 -9.42
C GLU A 29 -7.49 46.77 -9.66
N MET A 30 -8.62 47.34 -9.23
CA MET A 30 -8.90 48.77 -9.39
C MET A 30 -8.10 49.58 -8.37
N ARG A 31 -7.93 49.04 -7.16
CA ARG A 31 -7.15 49.66 -6.10
C ARG A 31 -5.68 49.80 -6.50
N LYS A 32 -5.06 48.71 -6.98
CA LYS A 32 -3.66 48.72 -7.45
C LYS A 32 -3.40 49.75 -8.54
N LYS A 33 -4.36 49.96 -9.47
CA LYS A 33 -4.20 50.89 -10.60
C LYS A 33 -4.37 52.36 -10.25
N TYR A 34 -5.28 52.69 -9.31
CA TYR A 34 -5.69 54.09 -9.09
C TYR A 34 -5.31 54.63 -7.70
N ILE A 35 -4.83 53.79 -6.77
CA ILE A 35 -4.52 54.26 -5.41
C ILE A 35 -3.37 55.26 -5.37
N ALA A 36 -2.34 55.05 -6.19
CA ALA A 36 -1.20 55.97 -6.31
C ALA A 36 -1.66 57.34 -6.83
N PHE A 37 -2.48 57.34 -7.89
CA PHE A 37 -3.06 58.53 -8.50
C PHE A 37 -3.93 59.34 -7.51
N PHE A 38 -4.73 58.68 -6.67
CA PHE A 38 -5.55 59.40 -5.68
C PHE A 38 -4.81 59.82 -4.41
N SER A 39 -3.67 59.19 -4.12
CA SER A 39 -2.88 59.50 -2.92
C SER A 39 -1.84 60.61 -3.16
N GLU A 40 -1.65 61.01 -4.42
CA GLU A 40 -0.74 62.09 -4.84
C GLU A 40 -1.21 63.46 -4.32
N VAL A 41 -2.51 63.65 -4.07
CA VAL A 41 -3.08 64.92 -3.63
C VAL A 41 -3.91 64.75 -2.35
N LYS A 42 -3.66 65.59 -1.35
CA LYS A 42 -4.33 65.50 -0.03
C LYS A 42 -5.67 66.23 0.01
N GLU A 43 -5.77 67.39 -0.64
CA GLU A 43 -7.00 68.17 -0.77
C GLU A 43 -7.09 68.72 -2.19
N VAL A 44 -8.24 68.49 -2.83
CA VAL A 44 -8.49 68.91 -4.22
C VAL A 44 -9.81 69.67 -4.29
N PRO A 45 -9.88 70.77 -5.07
CA PRO A 45 -11.13 71.43 -5.39
C PRO A 45 -12.12 70.48 -6.07
N GLN A 46 -13.42 70.74 -5.93
CA GLN A 46 -14.48 69.86 -6.41
C GLN A 46 -14.47 69.64 -7.94
N PHE A 47 -13.88 70.57 -8.70
CA PHE A 47 -13.75 70.50 -10.16
C PHE A 47 -12.40 69.97 -10.65
N ASP A 48 -11.56 69.47 -9.73
CA ASP A 48 -10.29 68.86 -10.09
C ASP A 48 -10.48 67.50 -10.78
N SER A 49 -9.53 67.13 -11.65
CA SER A 49 -9.52 65.85 -12.36
C SER A 49 -9.47 64.66 -11.40
N HIS A 50 -8.70 64.74 -10.30
CA HIS A 50 -8.60 63.66 -9.31
C HIS A 50 -9.93 63.42 -8.60
N PHE A 51 -10.64 64.50 -8.28
CA PHE A 51 -11.96 64.44 -7.65
C PHE A 51 -12.99 63.79 -8.59
N THR A 52 -12.99 64.22 -9.85
CA THR A 52 -13.90 63.71 -10.88
C THR A 52 -13.68 62.22 -11.17
N VAL A 53 -12.41 61.81 -11.28
CA VAL A 53 -12.05 60.40 -11.53
C VAL A 53 -12.42 59.53 -10.32
N LEU A 54 -12.20 60.02 -9.09
CA LEU A 54 -12.58 59.30 -7.86
C LEU A 54 -14.10 59.05 -7.79
N VAL A 55 -14.91 60.07 -8.09
CA VAL A 55 -16.38 59.95 -8.15
C VAL A 55 -16.81 58.92 -9.20
N ASN A 56 -16.20 58.94 -10.39
CA ASN A 56 -16.53 57.99 -11.46
C ASN A 56 -16.19 56.54 -11.07
N LYS A 57 -15.04 56.33 -10.43
CA LYS A 57 -14.65 54.99 -9.97
C LYS A 57 -15.53 54.50 -8.83
N LEU A 58 -15.86 55.36 -7.86
CA LEU A 58 -16.78 55.01 -6.78
C LEU A 58 -18.21 54.73 -7.27
N THR A 59 -18.66 55.45 -8.30
CA THR A 59 -19.93 55.15 -9.00
C THR A 59 -19.88 53.78 -9.68
N THR A 60 -18.74 53.42 -10.28
CA THR A 60 -18.53 52.09 -10.88
C THR A 60 -18.54 51.00 -9.81
N VAL A 61 -17.89 51.24 -8.67
CA VAL A 61 -17.92 50.34 -7.51
C VAL A 61 -19.35 50.15 -6.99
N ALA A 62 -20.13 51.23 -6.88
CA ALA A 62 -21.53 51.15 -6.48
C ALA A 62 -22.35 50.28 -7.45
N ARG A 63 -22.18 50.47 -8.77
CA ARG A 63 -22.85 49.64 -9.79
C ARG A 63 -22.43 48.18 -9.73
N LEU A 64 -21.15 47.89 -9.51
CA LEU A 64 -20.65 46.52 -9.36
C LEU A 64 -21.22 45.85 -8.11
N SER A 65 -21.33 46.58 -7.00
CA SER A 65 -21.93 46.05 -5.77
C SER A 65 -23.44 45.78 -5.91
N SER A 66 -24.15 46.55 -6.75
CA SER A 66 -25.56 46.28 -7.07
C SER A 66 -25.75 45.18 -8.12
N ALA A 67 -24.70 44.85 -8.89
CA ALA A 67 -24.73 43.84 -9.95
C ALA A 67 -24.22 42.46 -9.51
N GLN A 68 -23.60 42.35 -8.32
CA GLN A 68 -23.29 41.05 -7.74
C GLN A 68 -24.57 40.39 -7.21
N PRO A 69 -24.86 39.12 -7.55
CA PRO A 69 -25.93 38.38 -6.90
C PRO A 69 -25.63 38.34 -5.40
N GLN A 70 -26.59 38.81 -4.58
CA GLN A 70 -26.45 38.74 -3.14
C GLN A 70 -26.47 37.27 -2.72
N ILE A 71 -25.30 36.71 -2.45
CA ILE A 71 -25.17 35.38 -1.86
C ILE A 71 -25.91 35.42 -0.54
N THR A 72 -27.01 34.68 -0.47
CA THR A 72 -27.88 34.62 0.69
C THR A 72 -27.14 34.01 1.89
N ILE A 73 -27.61 34.27 3.11
CA ILE A 73 -27.06 33.64 4.33
C ILE A 73 -27.09 32.11 4.20
N SER A 74 -28.11 31.56 3.53
CA SER A 74 -28.24 30.14 3.21
C SER A 74 -27.12 29.62 2.31
N GLU A 75 -26.79 30.32 1.22
CA GLU A 75 -25.71 29.93 0.31
C GLU A 75 -24.33 30.04 0.97
N ARG A 76 -24.10 31.06 1.80
CA ARG A 76 -22.88 31.14 2.63
C ARG A 76 -22.78 29.96 3.59
N GLY A 77 -23.88 29.60 4.25
CA GLY A 77 -23.96 28.41 5.10
C GLY A 77 -23.60 27.13 4.32
N SER A 78 -24.16 26.96 3.12
CA SER A 78 -23.86 25.80 2.26
C SER A 78 -22.39 25.72 1.84
N ILE A 79 -21.78 26.85 1.48
CA ILE A 79 -20.35 26.91 1.11
C ILE A 79 -19.47 26.53 2.30
N LEU A 80 -19.71 27.11 3.48
CA LEU A 80 -18.96 26.80 4.70
C LEU A 80 -19.09 25.33 5.08
N LEU A 81 -20.29 24.75 4.97
CA LEU A 81 -20.53 23.34 5.26
C LEU A 81 -19.80 22.42 4.28
N LYS A 82 -19.82 22.74 2.97
CA LYS A 82 -19.05 22.01 1.95
C LYS A 82 -17.54 22.08 2.22
N THR A 83 -17.01 23.24 2.59
CA THR A 83 -15.58 23.39 2.91
C THR A 83 -15.21 22.64 4.19
N ALA A 84 -16.05 22.70 5.22
CA ALA A 84 -15.83 21.95 6.45
C ALA A 84 -15.84 20.43 6.21
N VAL A 85 -16.81 19.92 5.44
CA VAL A 85 -16.89 18.51 5.06
C VAL A 85 -15.70 18.08 4.19
N ALA A 86 -15.23 18.94 3.28
CA ALA A 86 -14.05 18.65 2.48
C ALA A 86 -12.77 18.59 3.35
N ALA A 87 -12.64 19.50 4.32
CA ALA A 87 -11.52 19.53 5.25
C ALA A 87 -11.51 18.30 6.17
N THR A 88 -12.67 17.92 6.73
CA THR A 88 -12.77 16.70 7.56
C THR A 88 -12.47 15.44 6.75
N LYS A 89 -13.00 15.33 5.53
CA LYS A 89 -12.71 14.20 4.63
C LYS A 89 -11.23 14.12 4.23
N ALA A 90 -10.55 15.26 4.07
CA ALA A 90 -9.12 15.29 3.80
C ALA A 90 -8.31 14.80 5.01
N ILE A 91 -8.67 15.23 6.23
CA ILE A 91 -8.05 14.77 7.48
C ILE A 91 -8.26 13.27 7.67
N GLU A 92 -9.49 12.79 7.47
CA GLU A 92 -9.84 11.37 7.55
C GLU A 92 -9.03 10.53 6.55
N LYS A 93 -8.95 10.98 5.29
CA LYS A 93 -8.12 10.34 4.26
C LYS A 93 -6.64 10.24 4.67
N THR A 94 -6.07 11.30 5.26
CA THR A 94 -4.67 11.25 5.72
C THR A 94 -4.49 10.32 6.92
N ALA A 95 -5.47 10.25 7.83
CA ALA A 95 -5.43 9.33 8.97
C ALA A 95 -5.53 7.87 8.51
N ASP A 96 -6.42 7.57 7.57
CA ASP A 96 -6.58 6.22 7.01
C ASP A 96 -5.35 5.79 6.20
N GLN A 97 -4.70 6.72 5.50
CA GLN A 97 -3.42 6.47 4.83
C GLN A 97 -2.33 6.04 5.83
N LEU A 98 -2.17 6.77 6.94
CA LEU A 98 -1.18 6.45 7.98
C LEU A 98 -1.48 5.11 8.67
N LYS A 99 -2.75 4.83 8.97
CA LYS A 99 -3.18 3.54 9.51
C LYS A 99 -2.90 2.41 8.51
N GLY A 100 -3.23 2.62 7.23
CA GLY A 100 -2.98 1.65 6.17
C GLY A 100 -1.48 1.35 6.02
N ASP A 101 -0.61 2.35 6.12
CA ASP A 101 0.85 2.14 6.06
C ASP A 101 1.37 1.34 7.26
N LYS A 102 0.77 1.52 8.44
CA LYS A 102 1.08 0.71 9.61
C LYS A 102 0.66 -0.75 9.41
N VAL A 103 -0.57 -0.98 8.98
CA VAL A 103 -1.09 -2.33 8.71
C VAL A 103 -0.27 -3.03 7.62
N LEU A 104 0.14 -2.32 6.56
CA LEU A 104 1.02 -2.86 5.53
C LEU A 104 2.36 -3.36 6.11
N LYS A 105 2.97 -2.62 7.04
CA LYS A 105 4.20 -3.09 7.70
C LYS A 105 3.96 -4.34 8.53
N GLU A 106 2.84 -4.41 9.25
CA GLU A 106 2.46 -5.59 10.04
C GLU A 106 2.23 -6.81 9.14
N ILE A 107 1.58 -6.65 7.98
CA ILE A 107 1.42 -7.69 6.95
C ILE A 107 2.80 -8.22 6.51
N LEU A 108 3.73 -7.33 6.14
CA LEU A 108 5.06 -7.73 5.67
C LEU A 108 5.87 -8.48 6.75
N VAL A 109 5.75 -8.05 8.01
CA VAL A 109 6.39 -8.74 9.15
C VAL A 109 5.79 -10.14 9.32
N LYS A 110 4.46 -10.25 9.30
CA LYS A 110 3.75 -11.53 9.42
C LYS A 110 4.07 -12.49 8.28
N GLU A 111 4.20 -12.01 7.05
CA GLU A 111 4.68 -12.84 5.93
C GLU A 111 6.09 -13.38 6.19
N SER A 112 7.01 -12.55 6.71
CA SER A 112 8.34 -13.02 7.07
C SER A 112 8.33 -14.05 8.21
N GLU A 113 7.44 -13.92 9.18
CA GLU A 113 7.27 -14.91 10.26
C GLU A 113 6.76 -16.25 9.73
N LEU A 114 5.74 -16.22 8.87
CA LEU A 114 5.20 -17.43 8.21
C LEU A 114 6.29 -18.18 7.44
N PHE A 115 7.11 -17.45 6.71
CA PHE A 115 8.23 -18.00 5.98
C PHE A 115 9.26 -18.69 6.89
N LYS A 116 9.56 -18.13 8.07
CA LYS A 116 10.46 -18.75 9.05
C LYS A 116 9.85 -20.01 9.68
N LEU A 117 8.56 -19.97 9.98
CA LEU A 117 7.82 -21.14 10.48
C LEU A 117 7.83 -22.27 9.46
N GLN A 118 7.60 -21.95 8.18
CA GLN A 118 7.69 -22.93 7.09
C GLN A 118 9.09 -23.52 6.97
N ASP A 119 10.14 -22.69 6.91
CA ASP A 119 11.52 -23.18 6.84
C ASP A 119 11.84 -24.09 8.04
N LYS A 120 11.38 -23.72 9.24
CA LYS A 120 11.62 -24.52 10.45
C LYS A 120 10.91 -25.86 10.40
N ILE A 121 9.66 -25.89 9.92
CA ILE A 121 8.92 -27.14 9.72
C ILE A 121 9.65 -28.03 8.71
N THR A 122 10.12 -27.47 7.59
CA THR A 122 10.86 -28.23 6.58
C THR A 122 12.19 -28.76 7.12
N GLU A 123 12.95 -27.97 7.87
CA GLU A 123 14.19 -28.42 8.51
C GLU A 123 13.93 -29.60 9.46
N LEU A 124 12.88 -29.51 10.28
CA LEU A 124 12.49 -30.59 11.20
C LEU A 124 11.91 -31.82 10.48
N GLU A 125 11.36 -31.63 9.28
CA GLU A 125 10.87 -32.71 8.40
C GLU A 125 12.00 -33.49 7.74
N GLU A 126 13.10 -32.82 7.43
CA GLU A 126 14.31 -33.41 6.86
C GLU A 126 15.18 -34.09 7.91
N ASP A 127 15.05 -33.68 9.17
CA ASP A 127 15.71 -34.33 10.30
C ASP A 127 15.12 -35.73 10.56
N ASN A 128 15.98 -36.71 10.82
CA ASN A 128 15.59 -38.12 10.95
C ASN A 128 15.12 -38.48 12.37
N ASP A 129 15.13 -37.51 13.29
CA ASP A 129 14.63 -37.64 14.65
C ASP A 129 13.11 -37.47 14.72
N ASP A 130 12.45 -38.22 15.61
CA ASP A 130 11.02 -38.05 15.87
C ASP A 130 10.75 -36.72 16.60
N LYS A 131 10.52 -35.67 15.82
CA LYS A 131 10.13 -34.33 16.26
C LYS A 131 8.66 -34.03 15.93
N SER A 132 7.84 -35.07 15.80
CA SER A 132 6.42 -34.98 15.44
C SER A 132 5.66 -33.95 16.29
N GLY A 133 5.84 -33.95 17.61
CA GLY A 133 5.18 -32.99 18.51
C GLY A 133 5.62 -31.53 18.31
N GLU A 134 6.89 -31.27 18.00
CA GLU A 134 7.39 -29.91 17.71
C GLU A 134 6.83 -29.42 16.37
N ILE A 135 6.79 -30.29 15.37
CA ILE A 135 6.20 -30.00 14.06
C ILE A 135 4.71 -29.69 14.19
N ASP A 136 3.96 -30.48 14.97
CA ASP A 136 2.53 -30.27 15.18
C ASP A 136 2.24 -28.91 15.85
N GLN A 137 3.11 -28.49 16.76
CA GLN A 137 3.02 -27.18 17.42
C GLN A 137 3.32 -26.05 16.42
N LEU A 138 4.40 -26.16 15.65
CA LEU A 138 4.77 -25.18 14.64
C LEU A 138 3.72 -25.07 13.53
N GLN A 139 3.05 -26.17 13.16
CA GLN A 139 1.94 -26.17 12.22
C GLN A 139 0.72 -25.43 12.78
N ALA A 140 0.42 -25.56 14.07
CA ALA A 140 -0.64 -24.78 14.72
C ALA A 140 -0.31 -23.27 14.71
N GLU A 141 0.92 -22.91 15.06
CA GLU A 141 1.40 -21.52 15.01
C GLU A 141 1.36 -20.95 13.59
N LEU A 142 1.70 -21.77 12.58
CA LEU A 142 1.61 -21.39 11.17
C LEU A 142 0.16 -21.11 10.76
N GLU A 143 -0.79 -21.96 11.18
CA GLU A 143 -2.22 -21.76 10.90
C GLU A 143 -2.77 -20.48 11.55
N GLU A 144 -2.40 -20.22 12.80
CA GLU A 144 -2.79 -19.01 13.55
C GLU A 144 -2.22 -17.74 12.89
N ALA A 145 -0.91 -17.72 12.58
CA ALA A 145 -0.27 -16.59 11.92
C ALA A 145 -0.85 -16.32 10.51
N GLN A 146 -1.31 -17.36 9.80
CA GLN A 146 -2.01 -17.19 8.53
C GLN A 146 -3.39 -16.53 8.71
N GLU A 147 -4.11 -16.85 9.78
CA GLU A 147 -5.39 -16.21 10.09
C GLU A 147 -5.19 -14.74 10.48
N GLU A 148 -4.19 -14.43 11.31
CA GLU A 148 -3.82 -13.04 11.64
C GLU A 148 -3.45 -12.24 10.39
N LEU A 149 -2.65 -12.83 9.49
CA LEU A 149 -2.29 -12.19 8.22
C LEU A 149 -3.54 -11.87 7.39
N GLN A 150 -4.53 -12.75 7.37
CA GLN A 150 -5.77 -12.52 6.64
C GLN A 150 -6.59 -11.38 7.26
N GLU A 151 -6.68 -11.30 8.59
CA GLU A 151 -7.37 -10.21 9.26
C GLU A 151 -6.69 -8.86 8.98
N LEU A 152 -5.35 -8.82 8.96
CA LEU A 152 -4.59 -7.62 8.58
C LEU A 152 -4.83 -7.22 7.12
N GLN A 153 -4.90 -8.18 6.20
CA GLN A 153 -5.23 -7.92 4.79
C GLN A 153 -6.63 -7.33 4.62
N ASP A 154 -7.64 -7.89 5.32
CA ASP A 154 -9.01 -7.38 5.30
C ASP A 154 -9.07 -5.95 5.88
N GLN A 155 -8.34 -5.69 6.97
CA GLN A 155 -8.21 -4.36 7.55
C GLN A 155 -7.54 -3.38 6.57
N PHE A 156 -6.49 -3.80 5.88
CA PHE A 156 -5.82 -2.97 4.87
C PHE A 156 -6.74 -2.63 3.70
N ALA A 157 -7.54 -3.59 3.22
CA ALA A 157 -8.49 -3.37 2.13
C ALA A 157 -9.56 -2.32 2.48
N LEU A 158 -9.98 -2.25 3.75
CA LEU A 158 -10.89 -1.21 4.25
C LEU A 158 -10.22 0.16 4.32
N LEU A 159 -8.96 0.22 4.78
CA LEU A 159 -8.19 1.47 4.93
C LEU A 159 -7.71 2.03 3.59
N ARG A 160 -7.44 1.16 2.60
CA ARG A 160 -7.01 1.53 1.25
C ARG A 160 -7.82 0.77 0.19
N PRO A 161 -9.08 1.17 -0.05
CA PRO A 161 -9.91 0.54 -1.08
C PRO A 161 -9.24 0.61 -2.46
N GLY A 162 -9.13 -0.55 -3.11
CA GLY A 162 -8.52 -0.68 -4.44
C GLY A 162 -7.00 -0.86 -4.45
N ALA A 163 -6.30 -0.71 -3.32
CA ALA A 163 -4.90 -1.09 -3.22
C ALA A 163 -4.78 -2.62 -3.11
N LYS A 164 -4.06 -3.24 -4.04
CA LYS A 164 -3.75 -4.67 -3.99
C LYS A 164 -2.38 -4.87 -3.34
N ILE A 165 -2.31 -5.68 -2.29
CA ILE A 165 -1.04 -6.18 -1.77
C ILE A 165 -0.80 -7.52 -2.46
N ALA A 166 0.36 -7.65 -3.11
CA ALA A 166 0.84 -8.92 -3.61
C ALA A 166 1.53 -9.66 -2.46
N THR A 167 0.75 -10.44 -1.71
CA THR A 167 1.30 -11.39 -0.72
C THR A 167 1.65 -12.71 -1.38
N TYR A 168 2.52 -13.52 -0.76
CA TYR A 168 2.92 -14.82 -1.32
C TYR A 168 1.72 -15.68 -1.73
N SER A 169 0.70 -15.76 -0.87
CA SER A 169 -0.55 -16.49 -1.14
C SER A 169 -1.41 -15.95 -2.27
N SER A 170 -1.21 -14.68 -2.67
CA SER A 170 -1.92 -14.04 -3.78
C SER A 170 -1.19 -14.16 -5.11
N LEU A 171 0.07 -14.61 -5.09
CA LEU A 171 0.88 -14.76 -6.28
C LEU A 171 0.38 -15.95 -7.13
N PRO A 172 0.33 -15.80 -8.46
CA PRO A 172 0.13 -16.93 -9.37
C PRO A 172 1.15 -18.04 -9.12
N ASP A 173 0.76 -19.32 -9.27
CA ASP A 173 1.61 -20.49 -9.01
C ASP A 173 2.97 -20.38 -9.68
N ASN A 174 2.98 -19.90 -10.92
CA ASN A 174 4.17 -19.76 -11.72
C ASN A 174 5.14 -18.68 -11.18
N ILE A 175 4.61 -17.63 -10.54
CA ILE A 175 5.41 -16.60 -9.87
C ILE A 175 5.87 -17.08 -8.50
N ARG A 176 5.03 -17.87 -7.79
CA ARG A 176 5.43 -18.51 -6.53
C ARG A 176 6.64 -19.41 -6.73
N THR A 177 6.64 -20.25 -7.77
CA THR A 177 7.80 -21.10 -8.09
C THR A 177 9.07 -20.29 -8.32
N ILE A 178 9.00 -19.20 -9.10
CA ILE A 178 10.17 -18.32 -9.33
C ILE A 178 10.65 -17.70 -8.01
N PHE A 179 9.72 -17.23 -7.18
CA PHE A 179 10.02 -16.64 -5.88
C PHE A 179 10.70 -17.64 -4.94
N ASP A 180 10.19 -18.87 -4.86
CA ASP A 180 10.75 -19.95 -4.04
C ASP A 180 12.17 -20.31 -4.48
N GLU A 181 12.41 -20.35 -5.80
CA GLU A 181 13.73 -20.58 -6.36
C GLU A 181 14.71 -19.45 -6.01
N VAL A 182 14.28 -18.18 -6.07
CA VAL A 182 15.09 -17.04 -5.62
C VAL A 182 15.41 -17.15 -4.13
N ARG A 183 14.44 -17.55 -3.31
CA ARG A 183 14.61 -17.76 -1.87
C ARG A 183 15.66 -18.83 -1.57
N GLN A 184 15.70 -19.92 -2.35
CA GLN A 184 16.70 -20.99 -2.22
C GLN A 184 18.09 -20.55 -2.71
N ILE A 185 18.17 -19.86 -3.85
CA ILE A 185 19.45 -19.44 -4.43
C ILE A 185 20.15 -18.40 -3.55
N THR A 186 19.40 -17.49 -2.93
CA THR A 186 19.97 -16.35 -2.18
C THR A 186 20.93 -16.76 -1.04
N PRO A 187 20.58 -17.68 -0.11
CA PRO A 187 21.49 -18.13 0.94
C PRO A 187 22.66 -18.97 0.38
N LEU A 188 22.42 -19.84 -0.62
CA LEU A 188 23.48 -20.64 -1.25
C LEU A 188 24.53 -19.74 -1.91
N TYR A 189 24.08 -18.73 -2.65
CA TYR A 189 24.94 -17.70 -3.23
C TYR A 189 25.75 -16.98 -2.16
N ALA A 190 25.11 -16.55 -1.05
CA ALA A 190 25.79 -15.82 0.02
C ALA A 190 26.85 -16.68 0.73
N ALA A 191 26.56 -17.97 0.96
CA ALA A 191 27.48 -18.92 1.54
C ALA A 191 28.71 -19.14 0.64
N LEU A 192 28.49 -19.47 -0.64
CA LEU A 192 29.57 -19.68 -1.61
C LEU A 192 30.38 -18.40 -1.86
N PHE A 193 29.74 -17.23 -1.85
CA PHE A 193 30.43 -15.95 -1.98
C PHE A 193 31.34 -15.69 -0.78
N THR A 194 30.89 -16.01 0.44
CA THR A 194 31.71 -15.91 1.66
C THR A 194 32.86 -16.92 1.61
N GLU A 195 32.61 -18.15 1.17
CA GLU A 195 33.64 -19.18 1.00
C GLU A 195 34.70 -18.75 -0.02
N MET A 196 34.28 -18.18 -1.15
CA MET A 196 35.17 -17.65 -2.19
C MET A 196 36.11 -16.55 -1.65
N GLN A 197 35.63 -15.74 -0.70
CA GLN A 197 36.40 -14.68 -0.04
C GLN A 197 37.44 -15.21 0.97
N ASN A 198 37.43 -16.51 1.29
CA ASN A 198 38.40 -17.10 2.19
C ASN A 198 39.83 -16.95 1.63
N GLU A 199 40.68 -16.25 2.39
CA GLU A 199 42.07 -15.97 2.04
C GLU A 199 42.94 -17.23 2.01
N ALA A 200 42.52 -18.31 2.70
CA ALA A 200 43.23 -19.58 2.73
C ALA A 200 43.10 -20.39 1.43
N LEU A 201 42.16 -20.04 0.53
CA LEU A 201 41.96 -20.74 -0.73
C LEU A 201 42.98 -20.33 -1.79
N THR A 202 43.56 -21.30 -2.48
CA THR A 202 44.39 -21.03 -3.66
C THR A 202 43.51 -20.61 -4.85
N PRO A 203 44.08 -19.95 -5.89
CA PRO A 203 43.34 -19.59 -7.10
C PRO A 203 42.63 -20.78 -7.77
N GLU A 204 43.26 -21.96 -7.76
CA GLU A 204 42.73 -23.18 -8.36
C GLU A 204 41.53 -23.73 -7.59
N GLN A 205 41.56 -23.63 -6.26
CA GLN A 205 40.44 -24.01 -5.39
C GLN A 205 39.31 -22.97 -5.42
N ARG A 206 39.65 -21.70 -5.62
CA ARG A 206 38.68 -20.60 -5.71
C ARG A 206 37.90 -20.59 -7.02
N LYS A 207 38.50 -21.03 -8.11
CA LYS A 207 37.90 -21.06 -9.46
C LYS A 207 36.53 -21.78 -9.52
N PRO A 208 36.37 -23.04 -9.09
CA PRO A 208 35.07 -23.71 -9.15
C PRO A 208 34.00 -23.04 -8.29
N ILE A 209 34.36 -22.47 -7.14
CA ILE A 209 33.43 -21.72 -6.29
C ILE A 209 32.99 -20.43 -7.00
N ALA A 210 33.92 -19.71 -7.64
CA ALA A 210 33.62 -18.50 -8.40
C ALA A 210 32.69 -18.79 -9.61
N ASP A 211 32.90 -19.91 -10.30
CA ASP A 211 32.04 -20.34 -11.41
C ASP A 211 30.61 -20.64 -10.90
N GLN A 212 30.47 -21.34 -9.77
CA GLN A 212 29.15 -21.60 -9.14
C GLN A 212 28.47 -20.31 -8.66
N VAL A 213 29.21 -19.39 -8.03
CA VAL A 213 28.72 -18.07 -7.62
C VAL A 213 28.19 -17.30 -8.83
N HIS A 214 28.92 -17.31 -9.95
CA HIS A 214 28.50 -16.63 -11.17
C HIS A 214 27.24 -17.26 -11.78
N GLU A 215 27.13 -18.59 -11.78
CA GLU A 215 25.95 -19.30 -12.27
C GLU A 215 24.72 -18.98 -11.43
N LEU A 216 24.82 -19.10 -10.10
CA LEU A 216 23.73 -18.79 -9.17
C LEU A 216 23.32 -17.32 -9.25
N TRP A 217 24.28 -16.41 -9.36
CA TRP A 217 23.99 -14.98 -9.56
C TRP A 217 23.25 -14.73 -10.87
N SER A 218 23.71 -15.32 -11.97
CA SER A 218 23.09 -15.16 -13.29
C SER A 218 21.68 -15.76 -13.33
N ARG A 219 21.47 -16.90 -12.65
CA ARG A 219 20.16 -17.53 -12.50
C ARG A 219 19.23 -16.65 -11.68
N ARG A 220 19.68 -16.19 -10.50
CA ARG A 220 18.91 -15.28 -9.62
C ARG A 220 18.53 -13.99 -10.33
N ALA A 221 19.44 -13.38 -11.10
CA ALA A 221 19.17 -12.17 -11.86
C ALA A 221 18.05 -12.39 -12.89
N LYS A 222 18.10 -13.48 -13.67
CA LYS A 222 17.05 -13.83 -14.63
C LYS A 222 15.69 -14.09 -13.97
N LEU A 223 15.67 -14.67 -12.78
CA LEU A 223 14.44 -14.89 -12.03
C LEU A 223 13.84 -13.55 -11.55
N TRP A 224 14.67 -12.61 -11.09
CA TRP A 224 14.21 -11.25 -10.76
C TRP A 224 13.71 -10.50 -11.99
N ASP A 225 14.39 -10.59 -13.14
CA ASP A 225 13.90 -10.00 -14.39
C ASP A 225 12.50 -10.52 -14.76
N GLN A 226 12.21 -11.79 -14.48
CA GLN A 226 10.88 -12.36 -14.65
C GLN A 226 9.88 -11.80 -13.63
N ILE A 227 10.23 -11.74 -12.34
CA ILE A 227 9.33 -11.15 -11.34
C ILE A 227 9.00 -9.69 -11.70
N ASP A 228 10.00 -8.91 -12.09
CA ASP A 228 9.84 -7.50 -12.47
C ASP A 228 8.98 -7.37 -13.73
N ALA A 229 9.21 -8.19 -14.76
CA ALA A 229 8.37 -8.20 -15.95
C ALA A 229 6.89 -8.50 -15.63
N TRP A 230 6.62 -9.42 -14.70
CA TRP A 230 5.27 -9.72 -14.25
C TRP A 230 4.65 -8.57 -13.46
N ALA A 231 5.43 -7.95 -12.56
CA ALA A 231 4.98 -6.80 -11.79
C ALA A 231 4.63 -5.60 -12.69
N GLU A 232 5.33 -5.45 -13.82
CA GLU A 232 5.02 -4.47 -14.88
C GLU A 232 3.81 -4.85 -15.76
N GLY A 233 3.21 -6.03 -15.55
CA GLY A 233 2.04 -6.52 -16.28
C GLY A 233 2.38 -7.15 -17.64
N LYS A 234 3.64 -7.50 -17.90
CA LYS A 234 4.03 -8.24 -19.11
C LYS A 234 3.64 -9.70 -18.97
N GLN A 235 3.12 -10.28 -20.05
CA GLN A 235 2.70 -11.68 -20.07
C GLN A 235 3.94 -12.59 -20.10
N ILE A 236 4.20 -13.30 -19.01
CA ILE A 236 5.32 -14.25 -18.91
C ILE A 236 4.85 -15.62 -19.37
N GLN A 237 5.55 -16.20 -20.35
CA GLN A 237 5.45 -17.62 -20.67
C GLN A 237 6.62 -18.34 -20.00
N LEU A 238 6.31 -19.26 -19.08
CA LEU A 238 7.32 -20.13 -18.48
C LEU A 238 7.48 -21.41 -19.29
N LYS A 239 8.74 -21.79 -19.55
CA LYS A 239 9.12 -23.15 -19.92
C LYS A 239 9.38 -23.90 -18.62
N THR A 240 8.39 -24.68 -18.18
CA THR A 240 8.48 -25.51 -16.98
C THR A 240 9.32 -26.75 -17.28
N GLU A 241 10.64 -26.61 -17.34
CA GLU A 241 11.55 -27.76 -17.23
C GLU A 241 12.04 -27.82 -15.78
N VAL A 242 11.17 -28.34 -14.90
CA VAL A 242 11.63 -28.81 -13.58
C VAL A 242 12.48 -30.05 -13.88
N GLN A 243 13.81 -29.88 -13.90
CA GLN A 243 14.71 -31.01 -13.87
C GLN A 243 14.57 -31.67 -12.49
N LYS A 244 13.69 -32.68 -12.40
CA LYS A 244 13.72 -33.64 -11.30
C LYS A 244 15.04 -34.42 -11.44
N THR A 245 16.00 -34.10 -10.59
CA THR A 245 17.21 -34.90 -10.42
C THR A 245 16.80 -36.33 -10.06
N GLU A 246 17.29 -37.32 -10.81
CA GLU A 246 17.10 -38.74 -10.45
C GLU A 246 17.81 -39.03 -9.12
N GLU A 247 17.07 -39.55 -8.14
CA GLU A 247 17.54 -39.80 -6.76
C GLU A 247 18.06 -41.24 -6.56
N LEU A 248 18.96 -41.41 -5.58
CA LEU A 248 19.65 -42.66 -5.26
C LEU A 248 18.77 -43.66 -4.46
N PRO A 249 19.06 -44.98 -4.48
CA PRO A 249 18.15 -46.02 -3.96
C PRO A 249 17.93 -46.08 -2.44
N ALA A 250 18.87 -45.60 -1.61
CA ALA A 250 18.70 -45.55 -0.15
C ALA A 250 17.70 -44.46 0.30
N ASP A 251 17.49 -43.46 -0.57
CA ASP A 251 16.58 -42.35 -0.38
C ASP A 251 15.11 -42.79 -0.48
N GLN A 252 14.80 -43.88 -1.20
CA GLN A 252 13.42 -44.33 -1.40
C GLN A 252 12.73 -44.83 -0.12
N LEU A 253 13.45 -45.51 0.77
CA LEU A 253 12.89 -45.98 2.04
C LEU A 253 12.68 -44.83 3.02
N LEU A 254 13.65 -43.92 3.11
CA LEU A 254 13.58 -42.70 3.92
C LEU A 254 12.44 -41.79 3.44
N LYS A 255 12.32 -41.61 2.12
CA LYS A 255 11.22 -40.90 1.47
C LYS A 255 9.88 -41.58 1.72
N GLY A 256 9.81 -42.91 1.72
CA GLY A 256 8.61 -43.64 2.11
C GLY A 256 8.16 -43.34 3.55
N MET A 257 9.12 -43.23 4.48
CA MET A 257 8.87 -42.86 5.87
C MET A 257 8.45 -41.38 6.01
N GLN A 258 9.12 -40.48 5.29
CA GLN A 258 8.77 -39.05 5.23
C GLN A 258 7.38 -38.82 4.62
N ILE A 259 7.04 -39.55 3.55
CA ILE A 259 5.70 -39.54 2.92
C ILE A 259 4.65 -40.02 3.91
N ALA A 260 4.92 -41.11 4.65
CA ALA A 260 3.99 -41.60 5.67
C ALA A 260 3.76 -40.58 6.79
N ASN A 261 4.82 -39.98 7.33
CA ASN A 261 4.75 -38.93 8.35
C ASN A 261 4.03 -37.67 7.81
N ARG A 262 4.26 -37.30 6.55
CA ARG A 262 3.57 -36.18 5.89
C ARG A 262 2.07 -36.45 5.71
N ILE A 263 1.70 -37.68 5.35
CA ILE A 263 0.30 -38.13 5.24
C ILE A 263 -0.42 -38.02 6.59
N GLU A 264 0.19 -38.48 7.68
CA GLU A 264 -0.41 -38.37 9.02
C GLU A 264 -0.63 -36.92 9.44
N ARG A 265 0.36 -36.05 9.21
CA ARG A 265 0.24 -34.62 9.50
C ARG A 265 -0.79 -33.92 8.63
N LEU A 266 -0.87 -34.23 7.33
CA LEU A 266 -1.91 -33.70 6.46
C LEU A 266 -3.31 -34.08 6.95
N ARG A 267 -3.49 -35.30 7.47
CA ARG A 267 -4.77 -35.71 8.07
C ARG A 267 -5.11 -34.90 9.32
N GLU A 268 -4.12 -34.63 10.17
CA GLU A 268 -4.32 -33.78 11.35
C GLU A 268 -4.60 -32.32 10.98
N ASN A 269 -3.86 -31.75 10.01
CA ASN A 269 -4.10 -30.40 9.49
C ASN A 269 -5.48 -30.26 8.85
N ILE A 270 -5.93 -31.28 8.10
CA ILE A 270 -7.31 -31.37 7.60
C ILE A 270 -8.31 -31.31 8.75
N ARG A 271 -8.12 -32.12 9.80
CA ARG A 271 -9.01 -32.15 10.97
C ARG A 271 -9.06 -30.81 11.71
N ARG A 272 -7.91 -30.16 11.91
CA ARG A 272 -7.79 -28.83 12.53
C ARG A 272 -8.47 -27.76 11.69
N THR A 273 -8.21 -27.76 10.38
CA THR A 273 -8.83 -26.83 9.43
C THR A 273 -10.35 -27.02 9.38
N GLU A 274 -10.87 -28.25 9.39
CA GLU A 274 -12.32 -28.53 9.46
C GLU A 274 -12.95 -28.00 10.75
N THR A 275 -12.24 -28.12 11.87
CA THR A 275 -12.67 -27.54 13.16
C THR A 275 -12.68 -26.00 13.10
N SER A 276 -11.64 -25.40 12.52
CA SER A 276 -11.55 -23.95 12.31
C SER A 276 -12.68 -23.42 11.41
N ILE A 277 -13.00 -24.11 10.30
CA ILE A 277 -14.15 -23.79 9.42
C ILE A 277 -15.46 -23.73 10.21
N ALA A 278 -15.74 -24.76 11.02
CA ALA A 278 -16.95 -24.81 11.84
C ALA A 278 -17.01 -23.66 12.85
N GLN A 279 -15.88 -23.30 13.45
CA GLN A 279 -15.77 -22.18 14.38
C GLN A 279 -15.98 -20.83 13.68
N HIS A 280 -15.39 -20.63 12.49
CA HIS A 280 -15.60 -19.43 11.68
C HIS A 280 -17.04 -19.28 11.21
N GLU A 281 -17.69 -20.38 10.83
CA GLU A 281 -19.11 -20.43 10.48
C GLU A 281 -19.99 -20.02 11.68
N LYS A 282 -19.73 -20.59 12.86
CA LYS A 282 -20.44 -20.24 14.10
C LYS A 282 -20.27 -18.77 14.49
N ASN A 283 -19.10 -18.19 14.24
CA ASN A 283 -18.78 -16.80 14.57
C ASN A 283 -19.16 -15.81 13.46
N GLY A 284 -19.76 -16.26 12.36
CA GLY A 284 -20.14 -15.40 11.24
C GLY A 284 -18.97 -14.82 10.43
N LYS A 285 -17.75 -15.35 10.59
CA LYS A 285 -16.53 -14.90 9.89
C LYS A 285 -16.44 -15.54 8.50
N LEU A 286 -17.32 -15.15 7.59
CA LEU A 286 -17.47 -15.76 6.25
C LEU A 286 -16.18 -15.71 5.40
N ASN A 287 -15.40 -14.63 5.47
CA ASN A 287 -14.12 -14.52 4.75
C ASN A 287 -13.09 -15.54 5.24
N LEU A 288 -12.91 -15.65 6.56
CA LEU A 288 -11.98 -16.62 7.15
C LEU A 288 -12.40 -18.05 6.87
N ARG A 289 -13.71 -18.33 6.88
CA ARG A 289 -14.27 -19.61 6.48
C ARG A 289 -13.89 -19.98 5.03
N GLN A 290 -14.14 -19.08 4.06
CA GLN A 290 -13.83 -19.34 2.65
C GLN A 290 -12.32 -19.59 2.43
N LYS A 291 -11.46 -18.88 3.16
CA LYS A 291 -10.01 -19.08 3.10
C LYS A 291 -9.58 -20.39 3.76
N ALA A 292 -10.17 -20.76 4.88
CA ALA A 292 -9.96 -22.06 5.49
C ALA A 292 -10.45 -23.21 4.58
N GLU A 293 -11.55 -23.04 3.84
CA GLU A 293 -12.01 -23.98 2.80
C GLU A 293 -10.99 -24.12 1.65
N GLN A 294 -10.36 -23.02 1.22
CA GLN A 294 -9.28 -23.06 0.21
C GLN A 294 -8.06 -23.84 0.71
N ARG A 295 -7.63 -23.59 1.97
CA ARG A 295 -6.54 -24.36 2.61
C ARG A 295 -6.89 -25.84 2.73
N LEU A 296 -8.12 -26.14 3.14
CA LEU A 296 -8.62 -27.51 3.23
C LEU A 296 -8.58 -28.23 1.87
N ALA A 297 -8.97 -27.54 0.80
CA ALA A 297 -8.92 -28.09 -0.55
C ALA A 297 -7.48 -28.38 -0.98
N TYR A 298 -6.53 -27.49 -0.65
CA TYR A 298 -5.10 -27.71 -0.89
C TYR A 298 -4.59 -28.95 -0.13
N TYR A 299 -4.84 -29.05 1.18
CA TYR A 299 -4.41 -30.21 1.97
C TYR A 299 -5.03 -31.52 1.48
N LYS A 300 -6.31 -31.52 1.11
CA LYS A 300 -6.98 -32.70 0.54
C LYS A 300 -6.38 -33.13 -0.80
N ARG A 301 -5.96 -32.17 -1.62
CA ARG A 301 -5.27 -32.44 -2.89
C ARG A 301 -3.88 -33.01 -2.65
N GLU A 302 -3.08 -32.39 -1.78
CA GLU A 302 -1.74 -32.87 -1.44
C GLU A 302 -1.80 -34.29 -0.84
N LEU A 303 -2.75 -34.54 0.06
CA LEU A 303 -2.98 -35.86 0.64
C LEU A 303 -3.30 -36.91 -0.44
N ALA A 304 -4.18 -36.58 -1.39
CA ALA A 304 -4.52 -37.48 -2.49
C ALA A 304 -3.34 -37.75 -3.42
N GLU A 305 -2.49 -36.75 -3.68
CA GLU A 305 -1.27 -36.91 -4.47
C GLU A 305 -0.25 -37.82 -3.75
N LEU A 306 -0.09 -37.69 -2.44
CA LEU A 306 0.80 -38.53 -1.63
C LEU A 306 0.26 -39.95 -1.40
N ASP A 307 -1.04 -40.13 -1.19
CA ASP A 307 -1.67 -41.47 -1.07
C ASP A 307 -1.57 -42.26 -2.39
N ASN A 308 -1.49 -41.59 -3.55
CA ASN A 308 -1.25 -42.22 -4.85
C ASN A 308 0.22 -42.60 -5.11
N LEU A 309 1.16 -42.10 -4.29
CA LEU A 309 2.59 -42.41 -4.36
C LEU A 309 2.99 -43.58 -3.44
N LYS A 310 2.03 -44.09 -2.66
CA LYS A 310 2.16 -45.25 -1.78
C LYS A 310 2.03 -46.57 -2.55
#